data_AF-A0A5N6LT29-F1
#
_entry.id   AF-A0A5N6LT29-F1
#
_cell.length_a   1.000
_cell.length_b   1.000
_cell.length_c   1.000
_cell.angle_alpha   90.00
_cell.angle_beta   90.00
_cell.angle_gamma   90.00
#
_symmetry.space_group_name_H-M   'P 1'
#
loop_
_entity.id
_entity.type
_entity.pdbx_description
1 polymer ?
#
loop_
_entity_poly.entity_id
_entity_poly.type
_entity_poly.pdbx_seq_one_letter_code
_entity_poly.pdbx_strand_id
1 'polypeptide(L)'
;MKHETASLLESRAEQSYHMRFLRHNKDHTEDLLESMRYFIEAAEVHSSIDAGNKTRAACARASLVSLQIRMPDFQWLGLSDTKARRALVEQSRFQEALIVAEAYGLNQPGEWALVLWNQMLKPELTEQFVAEFVAVLPLHPTMLAEIARFYRAEVAARGDQSQFSVWLTGGGLPAEWAKYLERSFRCLLKRTRDLRLKLQLATVATGFADVIAGCLKALDRVPDNGGPLVLRKGHGGAYLPLM
;
A
#
# COMPACT_ATOMS: atom_id res chain seq x y z
N MET A 1 -2.93 37.08 5.18
CA MET A 1 -4.40 36.91 5.09
C MET A 1 -4.82 35.50 4.69
N LYS A 2 -4.75 35.05 3.42
CA LYS A 2 -5.31 33.72 3.03
C LYS A 2 -4.68 32.50 3.73
N HIS A 3 -3.37 32.53 4.00
CA HIS A 3 -2.74 31.47 4.80
C HIS A 3 -3.23 31.46 6.25
N GLU A 4 -3.42 32.63 6.86
CA GLU A 4 -3.90 32.78 8.24
C GLU A 4 -5.36 32.34 8.36
N THR A 5 -6.20 32.65 7.35
CA THR A 5 -7.59 32.19 7.32
C THR A 5 -7.68 30.68 7.23
N ALA A 6 -6.85 30.04 6.39
CA ALA A 6 -6.83 28.59 6.27
C ALA A 6 -6.37 27.92 7.59
N SER A 7 -5.31 28.43 8.22
CA SER A 7 -4.86 27.93 9.52
C SER A 7 -5.88 28.16 10.65
N LEU A 8 -6.62 29.26 10.61
CA LEU A 8 -7.72 29.50 11.55
C LEU A 8 -8.85 28.48 11.36
N LEU A 9 -9.21 28.16 10.11
CA LEU A 9 -10.23 27.15 9.80
C LEU A 9 -9.80 25.75 10.25
N GLU A 10 -8.54 25.36 10.01
CA GLU A 10 -7.98 24.10 10.51
C GLU A 10 -8.04 24.02 12.05
N SER A 11 -7.66 25.10 12.74
CA SER A 11 -7.74 25.16 14.20
C SER A 11 -9.18 25.04 14.73
N ARG A 12 -10.15 25.68 14.06
CA ARG A 12 -11.57 25.54 14.38
C ARG A 12 -12.07 24.11 14.15
N ALA A 13 -11.65 23.48 13.07
CA ALA A 13 -11.98 22.09 12.78
C ALA A 13 -11.51 21.15 13.91
N GLU A 14 -10.28 21.33 14.39
CA GLU A 14 -9.71 20.57 15.51
C GLU A 14 -10.47 20.84 16.82
N GLN A 15 -10.85 22.09 17.09
CA GLN A 15 -11.62 22.45 18.28
C GLN A 15 -13.03 21.83 18.26
N SER A 16 -13.75 21.90 17.15
CA SER A 16 -15.08 21.28 17.00
C SER A 16 -15.02 19.78 17.26
N TYR A 17 -13.98 19.11 16.78
CA TYR A 17 -13.75 17.71 17.09
C TYR A 17 -13.47 17.48 18.59
N HIS A 18 -12.63 18.29 19.24
CA HIS A 18 -12.34 18.11 20.66
C HIS A 18 -13.58 18.32 21.55
N MET A 19 -14.50 19.21 21.17
CA MET A 19 -15.76 19.42 21.86
C MET A 19 -16.65 18.17 21.94
N ARG A 20 -16.51 17.25 20.97
CA ARG A 20 -17.16 15.93 21.00
C ARG A 20 -16.86 15.16 22.29
N PHE A 21 -15.61 15.14 22.74
CA PHE A 21 -15.24 14.37 23.93
C PHE A 21 -15.72 15.00 25.24
N LEU A 22 -16.04 16.29 25.20
CA LEU A 22 -16.46 17.06 26.37
C LEU A 22 -17.97 17.02 26.59
N ARG A 23 -18.76 16.82 25.53
CA ARG A 23 -20.23 16.75 25.62
C ARG A 23 -20.64 15.31 25.91
N HIS A 24 -21.52 15.12 26.88
CA HIS A 24 -21.99 13.78 27.31
C HIS A 24 -23.25 13.30 26.56
N ASN A 25 -23.75 14.09 25.59
CA ASN A 25 -25.01 13.86 24.91
C ASN A 25 -24.84 13.21 23.54
N LYS A 26 -25.75 12.27 23.23
CA LYS A 26 -25.67 11.25 22.17
C LYS A 26 -25.62 11.75 20.71
N ASP A 27 -25.79 13.04 20.44
CA ASP A 27 -25.71 13.61 19.08
C ASP A 27 -24.35 14.29 18.82
N HIS A 28 -23.31 13.47 18.68
CA HIS A 28 -21.94 13.92 18.36
C HIS A 28 -21.70 14.16 16.87
N THR A 29 -22.69 13.88 16.04
CA THR A 29 -22.58 13.96 14.58
C THR A 29 -22.50 15.41 14.10
N GLU A 30 -23.20 16.34 14.75
CA GLU A 30 -23.17 17.76 14.37
C GLU A 30 -21.77 18.37 14.53
N ASP A 31 -21.11 18.12 15.66
CA ASP A 31 -19.75 18.60 15.93
C ASP A 31 -18.74 18.03 14.90
N LEU A 32 -18.92 16.77 14.48
CA LEU A 32 -18.10 16.14 13.43
C LEU A 32 -18.40 16.70 12.03
N LEU A 33 -19.67 16.93 11.69
CA LEU A 33 -20.05 17.55 10.42
C LEU A 33 -19.52 18.98 10.31
N GLU A 34 -19.56 19.73 11.41
CA GLU A 34 -18.97 21.06 11.48
C GLU A 34 -17.44 21.03 11.35
N SER A 35 -16.76 20.11 12.04
CA SER A 35 -15.32 19.88 11.88
C SER A 35 -14.97 19.56 10.42
N MET A 36 -15.72 18.66 9.78
CA MET A 36 -15.53 18.31 8.37
C MET A 36 -15.72 19.52 7.45
N ARG A 37 -16.76 20.35 7.70
CA ARG A 37 -17.02 21.58 6.95
C ARG A 37 -15.82 22.54 7.01
N TYR A 38 -15.28 22.79 8.20
CA TYR A 38 -14.11 23.66 8.36
C TYR A 38 -12.87 23.14 7.63
N PHE A 39 -12.61 21.82 7.61
CA PHE A 39 -11.52 21.26 6.81
C PHE A 39 -11.73 21.40 5.30
N ILE A 40 -12.98 21.27 4.82
CA ILE A 40 -13.31 21.50 3.40
C ILE A 40 -13.09 22.97 3.03
N GLU A 41 -13.59 23.91 3.84
CA GLU A 41 -13.37 25.35 3.63
C GLU A 41 -11.86 25.69 3.65
N ALA A 42 -11.09 25.10 4.57
CA ALA A 42 -9.64 25.28 4.60
C ALA A 42 -8.96 24.77 3.31
N ALA A 43 -9.40 23.62 2.79
CA ALA A 43 -8.90 23.07 1.54
C ALA A 43 -9.20 24.00 0.34
N GLU A 44 -10.41 24.57 0.27
CA GLU A 44 -10.79 25.54 -0.76
C GLU A 44 -9.91 26.80 -0.72
N VAL A 45 -9.64 27.31 0.49
CA VAL A 45 -8.75 28.47 0.67
C VAL A 45 -7.33 28.14 0.24
N HIS A 46 -6.77 26.99 0.65
CA HIS A 46 -5.43 26.53 0.23
C HIS A 46 -5.33 26.30 -1.28
N SER A 47 -6.39 25.80 -1.90
CA SER A 47 -6.46 25.59 -3.35
C SER A 47 -6.38 26.93 -4.09
N SER A 48 -7.00 27.98 -3.55
CA SER A 48 -7.01 29.34 -4.15
C SER A 48 -5.65 30.07 -4.12
N ILE A 49 -4.62 29.48 -3.50
CA ILE A 49 -3.28 30.05 -3.34
C ILE A 49 -2.18 29.07 -3.78
N ASP A 50 -2.53 28.10 -4.63
CA ASP A 50 -1.62 27.08 -5.17
C ASP A 50 -0.86 26.28 -4.09
N ALA A 51 -1.42 26.18 -2.89
CA ALA A 51 -0.84 25.41 -1.79
C ALA A 51 -1.25 23.93 -1.89
N GLY A 52 -0.87 23.25 -2.98
CA GLY A 52 -1.36 21.91 -3.32
C GLY A 52 -1.17 20.85 -2.23
N ASN A 53 -0.02 20.86 -1.53
CA ASN A 53 0.22 19.93 -0.42
C ASN A 53 -0.68 20.21 0.79
N LYS A 54 -0.93 21.48 1.10
CA LYS A 54 -1.82 21.87 2.21
C LYS A 54 -3.29 21.60 1.87
N THR A 55 -3.67 21.83 0.63
CA THR A 55 -4.99 21.46 0.08
C THR A 55 -5.23 19.97 0.24
N ARG A 56 -4.27 19.13 -0.19
CA ARG A 56 -4.35 17.67 -0.04
C ARG A 56 -4.47 17.27 1.43
N ALA A 57 -3.68 17.87 2.31
CA ALA A 57 -3.73 17.56 3.74
C ALA A 57 -5.10 17.90 4.36
N ALA A 58 -5.67 19.07 4.02
CA ALA A 58 -7.00 19.47 4.49
C ALA A 58 -8.11 18.54 3.96
N CYS A 59 -8.06 18.14 2.68
CA CYS A 59 -8.97 17.15 2.12
C CYS A 59 -8.85 15.78 2.82
N ALA A 60 -7.63 15.34 3.13
CA ALA A 60 -7.40 14.09 3.84
C ALA A 60 -7.97 14.15 5.27
N ARG A 61 -7.83 15.28 5.96
CA ARG A 61 -8.44 15.50 7.28
C ARG A 61 -9.97 15.46 7.22
N ALA A 62 -10.59 16.14 6.26
CA ALA A 62 -12.03 16.07 6.04
C ALA A 62 -12.50 14.62 5.77
N SER A 63 -11.76 13.89 4.94
CA SER A 63 -12.06 12.48 4.62
C SER A 63 -11.94 11.56 5.85
N LEU A 64 -10.98 11.84 6.74
CA LEU A 64 -10.82 11.11 8.00
C LEU A 64 -11.99 11.39 8.96
N VAL A 65 -12.52 12.63 8.99
CA VAL A 65 -13.74 12.94 9.75
C VAL A 65 -14.94 12.20 9.17
N SER A 66 -15.08 12.14 7.84
CA SER A 66 -16.11 11.31 7.19
C SER A 66 -16.00 9.83 7.59
N LEU A 67 -14.77 9.28 7.64
CA LEU A 67 -14.51 7.91 8.09
C LEU A 67 -14.99 7.71 9.54
N GLN A 68 -14.72 8.68 10.43
CA GLN A 68 -15.19 8.67 11.81
C GLN A 68 -16.71 8.66 11.95
N ILE A 69 -17.42 9.39 11.09
CA ILE A 69 -18.88 9.43 11.05
C ILE A 69 -19.44 8.08 10.58
N ARG A 70 -18.87 7.51 9.51
CA ARG A 70 -19.34 6.22 8.93
C ARG A 70 -19.04 5.01 9.81
N MET A 71 -17.95 5.07 10.60
CA MET A 71 -17.47 3.95 11.41
C MET A 71 -17.19 4.41 12.84
N PRO A 72 -18.25 4.66 13.65
CA PRO A 72 -18.14 5.29 14.96
C PRO A 72 -17.48 4.40 16.03
N ASP A 73 -17.46 3.08 15.82
CA ASP A 73 -16.93 2.11 16.78
C ASP A 73 -15.40 2.18 16.97
N PHE A 74 -14.71 2.82 16.03
CA PHE A 74 -13.28 3.05 16.10
C PHE A 74 -12.98 4.56 16.18
N GLN A 75 -12.01 4.94 17.01
CA GLN A 75 -11.55 6.31 17.10
C GLN A 75 -10.51 6.59 16.01
N TRP A 76 -10.94 7.19 14.90
CA TRP A 76 -10.09 7.51 13.74
C TRP A 76 -9.28 8.78 13.92
N LEU A 77 -9.78 9.72 14.72
CA LEU A 77 -9.22 11.05 14.89
C LEU A 77 -8.27 11.09 16.10
N GLY A 78 -7.18 11.86 15.99
CA GLY A 78 -6.20 12.05 17.07
C GLY A 78 -5.39 10.80 17.43
N LEU A 79 -5.18 9.89 16.48
CA LEU A 79 -4.32 8.74 16.69
C LEU A 79 -2.85 9.16 16.76
N SER A 80 -2.07 8.45 17.59
CA SER A 80 -0.62 8.50 17.49
C SER A 80 -0.13 7.75 16.25
N ASP A 81 1.06 8.07 15.76
CA ASP A 81 1.65 7.45 14.58
C ASP A 81 1.62 5.92 14.61
N THR A 82 1.92 5.31 15.75
CA THR A 82 1.89 3.84 15.92
C THR A 82 0.47 3.28 15.78
N LYS A 83 -0.54 3.97 16.34
CA LYS A 83 -1.94 3.55 16.21
C LYS A 83 -2.46 3.77 14.80
N ALA A 84 -2.07 4.87 14.15
CA ALA A 84 -2.42 5.16 12.77
C ALA A 84 -1.87 4.11 11.80
N ARG A 85 -0.60 3.70 11.96
CA ARG A 85 0.00 2.60 11.17
C ARG A 85 -0.73 1.28 11.37
N ARG A 86 -1.10 0.95 12.61
CA ARG A 86 -1.89 -0.26 12.90
C ARG A 86 -3.26 -0.19 12.20
N ALA A 87 -3.97 0.93 12.36
CA ALA A 87 -5.26 1.15 11.74
C ALA A 87 -5.17 1.03 10.21
N LEU A 88 -4.12 1.60 9.59
CA LEU A 88 -3.84 1.52 8.16
C LEU A 88 -3.73 0.06 7.68
N VAL A 89 -2.95 -0.77 8.38
CA VAL A 89 -2.72 -2.19 8.00
C VAL A 89 -3.99 -3.04 8.16
N GLU A 90 -4.84 -2.71 9.13
CA GLU A 90 -6.07 -3.46 9.43
C GLU A 90 -7.18 -3.24 8.39
N GLN A 91 -7.12 -2.17 7.59
CA GLN A 91 -8.17 -1.83 6.62
C GLN A 91 -8.30 -2.86 5.51
N SER A 92 -9.53 -3.30 5.24
CA SER A 92 -9.85 -4.22 4.13
C SER A 92 -10.17 -3.52 2.82
N ARG A 93 -10.51 -2.22 2.86
CA ARG A 93 -10.85 -1.41 1.68
C ARG A 93 -9.72 -0.44 1.37
N PHE A 94 -9.30 -0.37 0.12
CA PHE A 94 -8.19 0.48 -0.28
C PHE A 94 -8.49 1.96 -0.05
N GLN A 95 -9.70 2.42 -0.36
CA GLN A 95 -10.09 3.82 -0.14
C GLN A 95 -9.99 4.23 1.33
N GLU A 96 -10.38 3.36 2.26
CA GLU A 96 -10.31 3.64 3.71
C GLU A 96 -8.86 3.63 4.18
N ALA A 97 -8.05 2.68 3.70
CA ALA A 97 -6.61 2.68 3.92
C ALA A 97 -5.94 3.97 3.41
N LEU A 98 -6.31 4.43 2.21
CA LEU A 98 -5.77 5.64 1.60
C LEU A 98 -6.11 6.89 2.42
N ILE A 99 -7.35 7.01 2.91
CA ILE A 99 -7.76 8.12 3.79
C ILE A 99 -6.87 8.16 5.04
N VAL A 100 -6.65 7.02 5.70
CA VAL A 100 -5.77 6.93 6.87
C VAL A 100 -4.33 7.29 6.51
N ALA A 101 -3.82 6.76 5.39
CA ALA A 101 -2.45 7.02 4.95
C ALA A 101 -2.22 8.51 4.66
N GLU A 102 -3.14 9.17 3.98
CA GLU A 102 -3.01 10.58 3.65
C GLU A 102 -3.18 11.47 4.88
N ALA A 103 -4.17 11.20 5.73
CA ALA A 103 -4.47 12.05 6.89
C ALA A 103 -3.38 12.03 7.96
N TYR A 104 -2.62 10.93 8.04
CA TYR A 104 -1.50 10.76 8.98
C TYR A 104 -0.12 10.86 8.33
N GLY A 105 -0.02 11.23 7.05
CA GLY A 105 1.27 11.37 6.37
C GLY A 105 2.02 10.05 6.16
N LEU A 106 1.31 8.92 6.16
CA LEU A 106 1.83 7.57 5.97
C LEU A 106 1.74 7.10 4.50
N ASN A 107 1.41 7.99 3.55
CA ASN A 107 1.34 7.65 2.12
C ASN A 107 2.73 7.60 1.46
N GLN A 108 3.66 6.88 2.09
CA GLN A 108 5.02 6.62 1.59
C GLN A 108 5.14 5.17 1.14
N PRO A 109 5.95 4.84 0.12
CA PRO A 109 6.03 3.48 -0.40
C PRO A 109 6.33 2.38 0.64
N GLY A 110 7.14 2.67 1.66
CA GLY A 110 7.49 1.69 2.70
C GLY A 110 6.31 1.30 3.60
N GLU A 111 5.39 2.24 3.89
CA GLU A 111 4.25 1.99 4.78
C GLU A 111 3.24 1.01 4.13
N TRP A 112 3.14 1.00 2.80
CA TRP A 112 2.22 0.16 2.06
C TRP A 112 2.64 -1.31 1.91
N ALA A 113 3.91 -1.64 2.15
CA ALA A 113 4.39 -3.02 2.02
C ALA A 113 3.67 -3.96 2.99
N LEU A 114 3.55 -3.55 4.25
CA LEU A 114 2.85 -4.34 5.28
C LEU A 114 1.33 -4.38 5.05
N VAL A 115 0.75 -3.29 4.54
CA VAL A 115 -0.68 -3.22 4.18
C VAL A 115 -1.00 -4.25 3.10
N LEU A 116 -0.25 -4.22 2.00
CA LEU A 116 -0.43 -5.16 0.89
C LEU A 116 -0.17 -6.59 1.34
N TRP A 117 0.88 -6.83 2.14
CA TRP A 117 1.14 -8.15 2.73
C TRP A 117 -0.06 -8.66 3.53
N ASN A 118 -0.62 -7.85 4.42
CA ASN A 118 -1.78 -8.23 5.24
C ASN A 118 -3.01 -8.55 4.37
N GLN A 119 -3.21 -7.83 3.26
CA GLN A 119 -4.28 -8.15 2.31
C GLN A 119 -4.04 -9.46 1.58
N MET A 120 -2.79 -9.83 1.26
CA MET A 120 -2.47 -11.10 0.61
C MET A 120 -2.83 -12.32 1.45
N LEU A 121 -2.95 -12.16 2.77
CA LEU A 121 -3.42 -13.22 3.67
C LEU A 121 -4.95 -13.41 3.63
N LYS A 122 -5.68 -12.51 2.95
CA LYS A 122 -7.14 -12.45 2.83
C LYS A 122 -7.56 -12.61 1.36
N PRO A 123 -7.60 -13.83 0.81
CA PRO A 123 -7.72 -14.09 -0.62
C PRO A 123 -8.96 -13.50 -1.28
N GLU A 124 -10.07 -13.36 -0.55
CA GLU A 124 -11.32 -12.80 -1.05
C GLU A 124 -11.20 -11.30 -1.35
N LEU A 125 -10.26 -10.61 -0.69
CA LEU A 125 -10.14 -9.15 -0.72
C LEU A 125 -8.90 -8.68 -1.50
N THR A 126 -7.86 -9.52 -1.59
CA THR A 126 -6.56 -9.12 -2.16
C THR A 126 -6.69 -8.58 -3.57
N GLU A 127 -7.45 -9.27 -4.44
CA GLU A 127 -7.49 -8.93 -5.87
C GLU A 127 -8.12 -7.56 -6.12
N GLN A 128 -9.25 -7.28 -5.47
CA GLN A 128 -9.92 -5.99 -5.56
C GLN A 128 -9.05 -4.88 -4.94
N PHE A 129 -8.51 -5.11 -3.74
CA PHE A 129 -7.67 -4.13 -3.06
C PHE A 129 -6.45 -3.75 -3.91
N VAL A 130 -5.74 -4.73 -4.46
CA VAL A 130 -4.58 -4.49 -5.31
C VAL A 130 -4.99 -3.82 -6.62
N ALA A 131 -6.17 -4.13 -7.18
CA ALA A 131 -6.68 -3.46 -8.37
C ALA A 131 -6.93 -1.96 -8.15
N GLU A 132 -7.61 -1.62 -7.05
CA GLU A 132 -7.85 -0.23 -6.66
C GLU A 132 -6.54 0.48 -6.32
N PHE A 133 -5.63 -0.20 -5.61
CA PHE A 133 -4.31 0.34 -5.27
C PHE A 133 -3.55 0.78 -6.52
N VAL A 134 -3.39 -0.09 -7.52
CA VAL A 134 -2.58 0.23 -8.70
C VAL A 134 -3.25 1.25 -9.65
N ALA A 135 -4.54 1.51 -9.47
CA ALA A 135 -5.25 2.55 -10.21
C ALA A 135 -4.94 3.95 -9.66
N VAL A 136 -4.49 4.05 -8.40
CA VAL A 136 -4.25 5.33 -7.70
C VAL A 136 -2.77 5.54 -7.36
N LEU A 137 -2.07 4.50 -6.91
CA LEU A 137 -0.69 4.54 -6.46
C LEU A 137 0.20 3.57 -7.25
N PRO A 138 1.47 3.94 -7.54
CA PRO A 138 2.39 3.06 -8.24
C PRO A 138 2.90 1.93 -7.34
N LEU A 139 3.12 0.75 -7.91
CA LEU A 139 3.86 -0.33 -7.25
C LEU A 139 5.36 0.02 -7.25
N HIS A 140 5.86 0.50 -6.11
CA HIS A 140 7.24 0.91 -5.98
C HIS A 140 8.19 -0.29 -5.80
N PRO A 141 9.38 -0.33 -6.44
CA PRO A 141 10.29 -1.47 -6.34
C PRO A 141 10.71 -1.83 -4.92
N THR A 142 10.94 -0.83 -4.06
CA THR A 142 11.32 -1.03 -2.65
C THR A 142 10.24 -1.75 -1.85
N MET A 143 8.98 -1.34 -2.05
CA MET A 143 7.80 -1.95 -1.45
C MET A 143 7.64 -3.41 -1.91
N LEU A 144 7.77 -3.67 -3.22
CA LEU A 144 7.67 -5.03 -3.76
C LEU A 144 8.79 -5.93 -3.23
N ALA A 145 10.01 -5.41 -3.09
CA ALA A 145 11.13 -6.15 -2.53
C ALA A 145 10.91 -6.52 -1.06
N GLU A 146 10.26 -5.66 -0.27
CA GLU A 146 9.83 -5.99 1.09
C GLU A 146 8.79 -7.11 1.11
N ILE A 147 7.77 -7.03 0.26
CA ILE A 147 6.73 -8.06 0.15
C ILE A 147 7.34 -9.41 -0.26
N ALA A 148 8.29 -9.43 -1.19
CA ALA A 148 9.00 -10.66 -1.58
C ALA A 148 9.80 -11.28 -0.42
N ARG A 149 10.38 -10.44 0.46
CA ARG A 149 11.06 -10.90 1.68
C ARG A 149 10.08 -11.45 2.71
N PHE A 150 8.93 -10.79 2.91
CA PHE A 150 7.87 -11.32 3.79
C PHE A 150 7.37 -12.67 3.29
N TYR A 151 7.10 -12.80 2.00
CA TYR A 151 6.70 -14.07 1.39
C TYR A 151 7.73 -15.17 1.65
N ARG A 152 9.01 -14.91 1.37
CA ARG A 152 10.09 -15.89 1.59
C ARG A 152 10.17 -16.30 3.05
N ALA A 153 10.11 -15.34 3.98
CA ALA A 153 10.18 -15.61 5.42
C ALA A 153 9.01 -16.48 5.87
N GLU A 154 7.79 -16.19 5.40
CA GLU A 154 6.59 -16.95 5.71
C GLU A 154 6.67 -18.39 5.17
N VAL A 155 7.12 -18.57 3.93
CA VAL A 155 7.32 -19.90 3.33
C VAL A 155 8.40 -20.69 4.05
N ALA A 156 9.53 -20.05 4.40
CA ALA A 156 10.62 -20.69 5.12
C ALA A 156 10.19 -21.14 6.53
N ALA A 157 9.51 -20.25 7.28
CA ALA A 157 9.01 -20.56 8.60
C ALA A 157 8.03 -21.75 8.59
N ARG A 158 7.24 -21.92 7.53
CA ARG A 158 6.27 -23.02 7.39
C ARG A 158 6.84 -24.29 6.79
N GLY A 159 7.84 -24.20 5.91
CA GLY A 159 8.56 -25.36 5.39
C GLY A 159 9.27 -26.15 6.50
N ASP A 160 9.81 -25.42 7.49
CA ASP A 160 10.43 -25.99 8.69
C ASP A 160 9.39 -26.59 9.67
N GLN A 161 8.17 -26.04 9.69
CA GLN A 161 7.04 -26.57 10.48
C GLN A 161 6.41 -27.85 9.92
N SER A 162 6.93 -28.41 8.82
CA SER A 162 6.54 -29.77 8.38
C SER A 162 6.88 -30.87 9.41
N GLN A 163 7.66 -30.55 10.46
CA GLN A 163 7.87 -31.42 11.62
C GLN A 163 7.21 -30.95 12.93
N PHE A 164 6.76 -29.70 13.04
CA PHE A 164 6.09 -29.18 14.24
C PHE A 164 4.89 -28.34 13.86
N SER A 165 3.73 -28.98 13.91
CA SER A 165 2.44 -28.34 13.79
C SER A 165 2.15 -27.42 14.97
N VAL A 166 1.59 -26.25 14.65
CA VAL A 166 0.83 -25.37 15.55
C VAL A 166 1.70 -24.52 16.48
N TRP A 167 1.21 -23.30 16.76
CA TRP A 167 1.69 -22.31 17.74
C TRP A 167 2.68 -21.28 17.20
N LEU A 168 2.14 -20.14 16.75
CA LEU A 168 2.54 -18.80 17.25
C LEU A 168 1.65 -17.63 16.76
N THR A 169 0.59 -17.89 15.98
CA THR A 169 -0.52 -16.93 15.83
C THR A 169 -1.83 -17.66 16.07
N GLY A 170 -2.61 -17.21 17.06
CA GLY A 170 -3.91 -17.81 17.40
C GLY A 170 -4.82 -17.84 16.18
N GLY A 171 -5.08 -19.05 15.67
CA GLY A 171 -5.78 -19.28 14.40
C GLY A 171 -4.85 -19.90 13.36
N GLY A 172 -4.57 -21.20 13.50
CA GLY A 172 -3.83 -21.96 12.49
C GLY A 172 -4.57 -21.89 11.15
N LEU A 173 -4.00 -21.18 10.18
CA LEU A 173 -4.59 -21.03 8.85
C LEU A 173 -4.46 -22.35 8.06
N PRO A 174 -5.53 -22.87 7.42
CA PRO A 174 -5.57 -24.18 6.78
C PRO A 174 -4.48 -24.41 5.71
N ALA A 175 -4.23 -25.68 5.36
CA ALA A 175 -3.28 -26.07 4.29
C ALA A 175 -3.55 -25.41 2.92
N GLU A 176 -4.78 -24.95 2.67
CA GLU A 176 -5.14 -24.19 1.46
C GLU A 176 -4.56 -22.77 1.41
N TRP A 177 -4.13 -22.24 2.56
CA TRP A 177 -3.59 -20.89 2.68
C TRP A 177 -2.30 -20.67 1.88
N ALA A 178 -1.45 -21.69 1.77
CA ALA A 178 -0.26 -21.63 0.92
C ALA A 178 -0.63 -21.39 -0.55
N LYS A 179 -1.70 -22.03 -1.03
CA LYS A 179 -2.21 -21.83 -2.40
C LYS A 179 -2.76 -20.42 -2.59
N TYR A 180 -3.45 -19.88 -1.58
CA TYR A 180 -3.96 -18.51 -1.60
C TYR A 180 -2.84 -17.48 -1.63
N LEU A 181 -1.84 -17.63 -0.76
CA LEU A 181 -0.69 -16.73 -0.71
C LEU A 181 0.11 -16.78 -2.01
N GLU A 182 0.34 -17.98 -2.56
CA GLU A 182 0.99 -18.16 -3.86
C GLU A 182 0.19 -17.45 -4.97
N ARG A 183 -1.13 -17.65 -5.02
CA ARG A 183 -2.02 -17.00 -6.00
C ARG A 183 -1.95 -15.47 -5.89
N SER A 184 -2.01 -14.94 -4.67
CA SER A 184 -1.91 -13.51 -4.39
C SER A 184 -0.56 -12.95 -4.86
N PHE A 185 0.55 -13.62 -4.58
CA PHE A 185 1.88 -13.19 -5.02
C PHE A 185 2.04 -13.27 -6.54
N ARG A 186 1.50 -14.31 -7.18
CA ARG A 186 1.44 -14.39 -8.65
C ARG A 186 0.66 -13.23 -9.26
N CYS A 187 -0.44 -12.78 -8.63
CA CYS A 187 -1.19 -11.61 -9.08
C CYS A 187 -0.32 -10.34 -9.04
N LEU A 188 0.44 -10.16 -7.95
CA LEU A 188 1.39 -9.04 -7.82
C LEU A 188 2.49 -9.08 -8.89
N LEU A 189 3.08 -10.26 -9.14
CA LEU A 189 4.09 -10.46 -10.19
C LEU A 189 3.54 -10.15 -11.58
N LYS A 190 2.29 -10.53 -11.88
CA LYS A 190 1.64 -10.20 -13.17
C LYS A 190 1.51 -8.69 -13.37
N ARG A 191 1.21 -7.93 -12.31
CA ARG A 191 1.07 -6.47 -12.34
C ARG A 191 2.41 -5.72 -12.36
N THR A 192 3.51 -6.40 -12.02
CA THR A 192 4.86 -5.84 -12.13
C THR A 192 5.29 -5.80 -13.60
N ARG A 193 5.39 -4.61 -14.20
CA ARG A 193 5.69 -4.47 -15.65
C ARG A 193 7.18 -4.65 -15.96
N ASP A 194 8.06 -4.17 -15.09
CA ASP A 194 9.50 -4.31 -15.24
C ASP A 194 9.92 -5.79 -15.11
N LEU A 195 10.46 -6.34 -16.20
CA LEU A 195 10.88 -7.74 -16.29
C LEU A 195 12.06 -8.06 -15.37
N ARG A 196 13.01 -7.13 -15.19
CA ARG A 196 14.16 -7.35 -14.31
C ARG A 196 13.72 -7.35 -12.86
N LEU A 197 12.85 -6.41 -12.49
CA LEU A 197 12.25 -6.39 -11.16
C LEU A 197 11.43 -7.65 -10.90
N LYS A 198 10.55 -8.04 -11.84
CA LYS A 198 9.74 -9.26 -11.73
C LYS A 198 10.61 -10.51 -11.52
N LEU A 199 11.69 -10.63 -12.29
CA LEU A 199 12.67 -11.71 -12.13
C LEU A 199 13.28 -11.70 -10.72
N GLN A 200 13.77 -10.55 -10.26
CA GLN A 200 14.34 -10.41 -8.91
C GLN A 200 13.34 -10.79 -7.81
N LEU A 201 12.10 -10.31 -7.89
CA LEU A 201 11.05 -10.61 -6.92
C LEU A 201 10.74 -12.11 -6.87
N ALA A 202 10.58 -12.75 -8.03
CA ALA A 202 10.32 -14.19 -8.14
C ALA A 202 11.50 -15.03 -7.60
N THR A 203 12.74 -14.61 -7.85
CA THR A 203 13.95 -15.25 -7.31
C THR A 203 14.03 -15.11 -5.79
N VAL A 204 13.76 -13.93 -5.24
CA VAL A 204 13.80 -13.69 -3.78
C VAL A 204 12.73 -14.50 -3.06
N ALA A 205 11.49 -14.45 -3.56
CA ALA A 205 10.34 -15.13 -2.96
C ALA A 205 10.45 -16.65 -3.00
N THR A 206 11.18 -17.21 -3.99
CA THR A 206 11.31 -18.66 -4.28
C THR A 206 9.98 -19.33 -4.67
N GLY A 207 10.05 -20.50 -5.33
CA GLY A 207 8.84 -21.25 -5.73
C GLY A 207 8.15 -20.82 -7.03
N PHE A 208 8.71 -19.85 -7.76
CA PHE A 208 8.15 -19.31 -9.01
C PHE A 208 9.03 -19.59 -10.23
N ALA A 209 9.48 -20.83 -10.40
CA ALA A 209 10.40 -21.24 -11.48
C ALA A 209 9.86 -20.94 -12.89
N ASP A 210 8.55 -21.10 -13.07
CA ASP A 210 7.85 -20.77 -14.31
C ASP A 210 7.94 -19.28 -14.67
N VAL A 211 7.77 -18.41 -13.67
CA VAL A 211 7.90 -16.95 -13.84
C VAL A 211 9.35 -16.57 -14.13
N ILE A 212 10.31 -17.17 -13.42
CA ILE A 212 11.75 -16.94 -13.62
C ILE A 212 12.14 -17.32 -15.05
N ALA A 213 11.80 -18.53 -15.50
CA ALA A 213 12.08 -19.00 -16.85
C ALA A 213 11.42 -18.12 -17.91
N GLY A 214 10.18 -17.70 -17.69
CA GLY A 214 9.48 -16.76 -18.57
C GLY A 214 10.18 -15.40 -18.68
N CYS A 215 10.66 -14.85 -17.56
CA CYS A 215 11.39 -13.58 -17.54
C CYS A 215 12.75 -13.71 -18.25
N LEU A 216 13.52 -14.75 -17.96
CA LEU A 216 14.81 -15.01 -18.63
C LEU A 216 14.62 -15.15 -20.13
N LYS A 217 13.66 -15.97 -20.57
CA LYS A 217 13.34 -16.12 -21.99
C LYS A 217 12.94 -14.80 -22.65
N ALA A 218 12.25 -13.90 -21.95
CA ALA A 218 11.86 -12.59 -22.48
C ALA A 218 13.05 -11.62 -22.55
N LEU A 219 13.95 -11.66 -21.56
CA LEU A 219 15.16 -10.83 -21.51
C LEU A 219 16.23 -11.28 -22.52
N ASP A 220 16.28 -12.59 -22.82
CA ASP A 220 17.21 -13.18 -23.80
C ASP A 220 16.76 -12.97 -25.26
N ARG A 221 15.57 -12.38 -25.50
CA ARG A 221 15.12 -12.06 -26.87
C ARG A 221 16.00 -10.98 -27.48
N VAL A 222 16.75 -11.36 -28.52
CA VAL A 222 17.43 -10.42 -29.40
C VAL A 222 16.35 -9.65 -30.19
N PRO A 223 16.45 -8.31 -30.31
CA PRO A 223 15.52 -7.54 -31.14
C PRO A 223 15.53 -8.08 -32.57
N ASP A 224 14.38 -8.08 -33.27
CA ASP A 224 14.28 -8.55 -34.66
C ASP A 224 15.19 -7.73 -35.61
N ASN A 225 15.56 -6.51 -35.21
CA ASN A 225 16.47 -5.61 -35.92
C ASN A 225 17.95 -5.81 -35.53
N GLY A 226 18.21 -6.67 -34.53
CA GLY A 226 19.55 -7.04 -34.11
C GLY A 226 20.10 -8.08 -35.08
N GLY A 227 20.99 -7.66 -35.98
CA GLY A 227 21.75 -8.58 -36.82
C GLY A 227 22.44 -9.68 -35.98
N PRO A 228 22.80 -10.81 -36.58
CA PRO A 228 23.31 -11.96 -35.85
C PRO A 228 24.49 -11.57 -34.95
N LEU A 229 24.34 -11.73 -33.64
CA LEU A 229 25.41 -11.44 -32.69
C LEU A 229 26.26 -12.71 -32.51
N VAL A 230 27.48 -12.69 -33.03
CA VAL A 230 28.42 -13.83 -32.86
C VAL A 230 29.18 -13.66 -31.55
N LEU A 231 28.92 -14.56 -30.60
CA LEU A 231 29.76 -14.74 -29.41
C LEU A 231 31.12 -15.29 -29.83
N ARG A 232 32.13 -14.42 -29.97
CA ARG A 232 33.51 -14.87 -30.14
C ARG A 232 34.06 -15.30 -28.79
N LYS A 233 34.50 -16.56 -28.69
CA LYS A 233 35.05 -17.16 -27.47
C LYS A 233 36.41 -16.51 -27.14
N GLY A 234 36.38 -15.42 -26.40
CA GLY A 234 37.56 -14.69 -25.88
C GLY A 234 37.20 -14.09 -24.53
N HIS A 235 38.14 -14.14 -23.59
CA HIS A 235 37.93 -13.77 -22.19
C HIS A 235 37.50 -12.30 -22.06
N GLY A 236 36.21 -12.06 -21.82
CA GLY A 236 35.61 -10.72 -21.71
C GLY A 236 34.52 -10.51 -22.77
N GLY A 237 33.29 -10.89 -22.42
CA GLY A 237 32.13 -10.89 -23.33
C GLY A 237 31.72 -9.49 -23.80
N ALA A 238 32.32 -9.03 -24.89
CA ALA A 238 31.83 -7.91 -25.69
C ALA A 238 31.13 -8.46 -26.94
N TYR A 239 29.86 -8.09 -27.12
CA TYR A 239 29.12 -8.36 -28.35
C TYR A 239 29.46 -7.29 -29.40
N LEU A 240 29.86 -7.71 -30.60
CA LEU A 240 30.04 -6.81 -31.75
C LEU A 240 28.94 -7.10 -32.79
N PRO A 241 28.30 -6.06 -33.37
CA PRO A 241 27.33 -6.23 -34.44
C PRO A 241 28.04 -6.71 -35.71
N LEU A 242 27.46 -7.69 -36.41
CA LEU A 242 27.86 -8.05 -37.76
C LEU A 242 27.38 -6.94 -38.71
N MET A 243 28.32 -6.30 -39.42
CA MET A 243 28.02 -5.60 -40.66
C MET A 243 27.83 -6.61 -41.79
#